data_AF-A0A379YXD0-F1
#
_entry.id   AF-A0A379YXD0-F1
#
_cell.length_a   1.000
_cell.length_b   1.000
_cell.length_c   1.000
_cell.angle_alpha   90.00
_cell.angle_beta   90.00
_cell.angle_gamma   90.00
#
_symmetry.space_group_name_H-M   'P 1'
#
loop_
_entity.id
_entity.type
_entity.pdbx_description
1 polymer ?
#
loop_
_entity_poly.entity_id
_entity_poly.type
_entity_poly.pdbx_seq_one_letter_code
_entity_poly.pdbx_strand_id
1 'polypeptide(L)'
;MRFERSTLIGSVLLLTVPLFALLHSIGTLRAGKKNSAAYVLIALCFFFFFIKIPPLADLYRHFANYDAINSATRLSDVIQGKVDVVLYANFYIFKTLGIPFFIIPGLYVALSVYCYLSALNIVMLHSGKAFTARQFVLLHLAVLFLINPFIIAMGLRFGFSMAVMTLAMVLFCHKLNRPLAAGLMLFAMLTHFSSMLLVGVFLCSRVMRLNRLLTVVFSAIAFLTAKFALPFIVSHITISGINSYSDVYTSGMYASDYLTSGNANGMINFLIVLFPALFLGVFMLANPMRNQAGDIKNYAAWLVVFVFLCSSSLQAASRYASVASVFLLFYYVAHRGSFIRGRFNYFFLCFMLMATGYNLIENIYVPRRPIMLGQMWQSFYKTPLLNLFYGEQEYEQYLQFINRDSGEWIGHEMDLG
;
A
#
# COMPACT_ATOMS: atom_id res chain seq x y z
N MET A 1 -2.87 -25.71 -18.77
CA MET A 1 -3.36 -24.32 -18.79
C MET A 1 -3.55 -23.90 -20.25
N ARG A 2 -4.77 -23.56 -20.70
CA ARG A 2 -4.91 -22.90 -22.01
C ARG A 2 -4.44 -21.45 -21.85
N PHE A 3 -3.31 -21.09 -22.45
CA PHE A 3 -2.88 -19.69 -22.51
C PHE A 3 -3.92 -18.92 -23.35
N GLU A 4 -4.67 -18.03 -22.71
CA GLU A 4 -5.59 -17.17 -23.44
C GLU A 4 -4.78 -16.23 -24.35
N ARG A 5 -5.25 -16.03 -25.58
CA ARG A 5 -4.59 -15.15 -26.58
C ARG A 5 -4.30 -13.75 -26.02
N SER A 6 -5.15 -13.24 -25.14
CA SER A 6 -4.96 -11.99 -24.41
C SER A 6 -3.72 -12.01 -23.52
N THR A 7 -3.47 -13.10 -22.79
CA THR A 7 -2.27 -13.21 -21.94
C THR A 7 -1.01 -13.21 -22.80
N LEU A 8 -1.02 -13.91 -23.94
CA LEU A 8 0.11 -13.90 -24.87
C LEU A 8 0.39 -12.50 -25.42
N ILE A 9 -0.64 -11.80 -25.90
CA ILE A 9 -0.52 -10.41 -26.40
C ILE A 9 0.02 -9.50 -25.29
N GLY A 10 -0.52 -9.61 -24.07
CA GLY A 10 -0.06 -8.84 -22.92
C GLY A 10 1.40 -9.11 -22.56
N SER A 11 1.85 -10.36 -22.62
CA SER A 11 3.26 -10.73 -22.39
C SER A 11 4.19 -10.18 -23.47
N VAL A 12 3.79 -10.24 -24.74
CA VAL A 12 4.57 -9.65 -25.84
C VAL A 12 4.67 -8.14 -25.67
N LEU A 13 3.53 -7.47 -25.40
CA LEU A 13 3.50 -6.04 -25.13
C LEU A 13 4.35 -5.67 -23.92
N LEU A 14 4.40 -6.49 -22.88
CA LEU A 14 5.22 -6.23 -21.69
C LEU A 14 6.69 -6.17 -22.07
N LEU A 15 7.15 -7.10 -22.90
CA LEU A 15 8.53 -7.13 -23.37
C LEU A 15 8.86 -5.98 -24.32
N THR A 16 7.89 -5.32 -24.96
CA THR A 16 8.16 -4.19 -25.85
C THR A 16 7.93 -2.83 -25.18
N VAL A 17 6.74 -2.61 -24.63
CA VAL A 17 6.25 -1.33 -24.09
C VAL A 17 5.35 -1.63 -22.88
N PRO A 18 5.89 -1.60 -21.65
CA PRO A 18 5.16 -1.97 -20.43
C PRO A 18 3.85 -1.18 -20.22
N LEU A 19 3.79 0.09 -20.60
CA LEU A 19 2.56 0.89 -20.53
C LEU A 19 1.44 0.31 -21.41
N PHE A 20 1.74 -0.18 -22.62
CA PHE A 20 0.74 -0.81 -23.47
C PHE A 20 0.28 -2.16 -22.91
N ALA A 21 1.19 -2.91 -22.30
CA ALA A 21 0.85 -4.14 -21.60
C ALA A 21 -0.10 -3.88 -20.43
N LEU A 22 0.11 -2.80 -19.68
CA LEU A 22 -0.76 -2.37 -18.59
C LEU A 22 -2.16 -2.04 -19.11
N LEU A 23 -2.25 -1.16 -20.12
CA LEU A 23 -3.53 -0.75 -20.72
C LEU A 23 -4.29 -1.95 -21.29
N HIS A 24 -3.60 -2.82 -22.03
CA HIS A 24 -4.16 -4.05 -22.57
C HIS A 24 -4.67 -4.97 -21.44
N SER A 25 -3.86 -5.22 -20.41
CA SER A 25 -4.23 -6.11 -19.31
C SER A 25 -5.45 -5.61 -18.54
N ILE A 26 -5.56 -4.30 -18.30
CA ILE A 26 -6.74 -3.66 -17.72
C ILE A 26 -7.96 -3.80 -18.64
N GLY A 27 -7.80 -3.58 -19.95
CA GLY A 27 -8.88 -3.71 -20.94
C GLY A 27 -9.39 -5.15 -21.11
N THR A 28 -8.57 -6.15 -20.78
CA THR A 28 -8.96 -7.57 -20.86
C THR A 28 -9.65 -8.13 -19.61
N LEU A 29 -9.80 -7.32 -18.56
CA LEU A 29 -10.49 -7.73 -17.34
C LEU A 29 -11.95 -8.08 -17.60
N ARG A 30 -12.38 -9.24 -17.09
CA ARG A 30 -13.74 -9.75 -17.28
C ARG A 30 -14.49 -9.88 -15.96
N ALA A 31 -15.67 -9.29 -15.90
CA ALA A 31 -16.56 -9.43 -14.75
C ALA A 31 -16.92 -10.90 -14.50
N GLY A 32 -17.04 -11.29 -13.23
CA GLY A 32 -17.40 -12.66 -12.83
C GLY A 32 -16.29 -13.71 -13.00
N LYS A 33 -15.08 -13.32 -13.42
CA LYS A 33 -13.92 -14.23 -13.55
C LYS A 33 -12.83 -13.92 -12.52
N LYS A 34 -11.91 -14.88 -12.31
CA LYS A 34 -10.77 -14.71 -11.37
C LYS A 34 -9.71 -13.72 -11.86
N ASN A 35 -9.56 -13.51 -13.17
CA ASN A 35 -8.60 -12.59 -13.81
C ASN A 35 -7.12 -12.71 -13.38
N SER A 36 -6.71 -13.82 -12.75
CA SER A 36 -5.38 -13.97 -12.14
C SER A 36 -4.23 -13.69 -13.10
N ALA A 37 -4.31 -14.16 -14.35
CA ALA A 37 -3.27 -13.90 -15.36
C ALA A 37 -3.13 -12.40 -15.71
N ALA A 38 -4.25 -11.68 -15.81
CA ALA A 38 -4.23 -10.23 -16.05
C ALA A 38 -3.65 -9.47 -14.85
N TYR A 39 -3.98 -9.90 -13.62
CA TYR A 39 -3.39 -9.29 -12.41
C TYR A 39 -1.89 -9.53 -12.31
N VAL A 40 -1.41 -10.73 -12.69
CA VAL A 40 0.04 -11.00 -12.78
C VAL A 40 0.69 -10.08 -13.82
N LEU A 41 0.11 -9.91 -15.00
CA LEU A 41 0.64 -9.00 -16.01
C LEU A 41 0.68 -7.54 -15.52
N ILE A 42 -0.38 -7.07 -14.86
CA ILE A 42 -0.42 -5.72 -14.26
C ILE A 42 0.68 -5.59 -13.20
N ALA A 43 0.81 -6.57 -12.30
CA ALA A 43 1.87 -6.58 -11.28
C ALA A 43 3.27 -6.55 -11.91
N LEU A 44 3.52 -7.30 -12.97
CA LEU A 44 4.79 -7.27 -13.70
C LEU A 44 5.06 -5.93 -14.40
N CYS A 45 4.04 -5.23 -14.89
CA CYS A 45 4.23 -3.86 -15.40
C CYS A 45 4.77 -2.95 -14.28
N PHE A 46 4.13 -3.01 -13.11
CA PHE A 46 4.56 -2.27 -11.92
C PHE A 46 5.96 -2.66 -11.43
N PHE A 47 6.34 -3.94 -11.52
CA PHE A 47 7.71 -4.38 -11.25
C PHE A 47 8.72 -3.58 -12.11
N PHE A 48 8.52 -3.55 -13.43
CA PHE A 48 9.45 -2.88 -14.34
C PHE A 48 9.43 -1.36 -14.21
N PHE A 49 8.28 -0.77 -13.86
CA PHE A 49 8.22 0.67 -13.58
C PHE A 49 9.12 1.08 -12.40
N PHE A 50 9.26 0.20 -11.41
CA PHE A 50 9.96 0.49 -10.16
C PHE A 50 11.35 -0.11 -10.06
N ILE A 51 11.81 -0.89 -11.04
CA ILE A 51 13.14 -1.53 -11.01
C ILE A 51 14.29 -0.52 -10.96
N LYS A 52 14.07 0.70 -11.47
CA LYS A 52 15.06 1.80 -11.50
C LYS A 52 14.89 2.81 -10.37
N ILE A 53 14.11 2.49 -9.34
CA ILE A 53 13.93 3.43 -8.23
C ILE A 53 15.29 3.65 -7.53
N PRO A 54 15.75 4.90 -7.37
CA PRO A 54 17.04 5.15 -6.71
C PRO A 54 16.92 4.92 -5.19
N PRO A 55 17.99 4.51 -4.51
CA PRO A 55 18.00 4.25 -3.06
C PRO A 55 17.95 5.55 -2.24
N LEU A 56 16.84 6.29 -2.27
CA LEU A 56 16.65 7.52 -1.50
C LEU A 56 15.93 7.30 -0.17
N ALA A 57 16.22 8.16 0.80
CA ALA A 57 15.58 8.20 2.12
C ALA A 57 15.61 6.84 2.85
N ASP A 58 14.45 6.27 3.20
CA ASP A 58 14.40 4.97 3.89
C ASP A 58 14.99 3.83 3.05
N LEU A 59 14.91 3.93 1.72
CA LEU A 59 15.42 2.91 0.82
C LEU A 59 16.95 2.85 0.83
N TYR A 60 17.62 3.98 1.05
CA TYR A 60 19.07 4.02 1.27
C TYR A 60 19.48 3.19 2.49
N ARG A 61 18.78 3.36 3.61
CA ARG A 61 19.05 2.64 4.87
C ARG A 61 18.88 1.13 4.68
N HIS A 62 17.87 0.73 3.93
CA HIS A 62 17.63 -0.67 3.57
C HIS A 62 18.72 -1.21 2.64
N PHE A 63 19.16 -0.43 1.66
CA PHE A 63 20.28 -0.79 0.80
C PHE A 63 21.58 -0.98 1.60
N ALA A 64 21.90 -0.08 2.52
CA ALA A 64 23.09 -0.20 3.37
C ALA A 64 23.07 -1.48 4.24
N ASN A 65 21.90 -1.85 4.77
CA ASN A 65 21.74 -3.12 5.50
C ASN A 65 21.93 -4.34 4.60
N TYR A 66 21.44 -4.28 3.36
CA TYR A 66 21.63 -5.34 2.38
C TYR A 66 23.10 -5.47 1.96
N ASP A 67 23.78 -4.34 1.75
CA ASP A 67 25.16 -4.32 1.29
C ASP A 67 26.17 -4.78 2.35
N ALA A 68 25.87 -4.52 3.63
CA ALA A 68 26.68 -4.99 4.76
C ALA A 68 26.72 -6.53 4.91
N ILE A 69 25.82 -7.27 4.26
CA ILE A 69 25.77 -8.74 4.33
C ILE A 69 26.91 -9.34 3.51
N ASN A 70 27.77 -10.12 4.16
CA ASN A 70 28.93 -10.77 3.54
C ASN A 70 28.96 -12.27 3.85
N SER A 71 30.00 -12.97 3.37
CA SER A 71 30.14 -14.42 3.51
C SER A 71 30.26 -14.93 4.95
N ALA A 72 30.59 -14.06 5.92
CA ALA A 72 30.65 -14.40 7.34
C ALA A 72 29.31 -14.16 8.07
N THR A 73 28.40 -13.39 7.47
CA THR A 73 27.09 -13.08 8.04
C THR A 73 26.20 -14.33 8.03
N ARG A 74 25.55 -14.66 9.15
CA ARG A 74 24.53 -15.71 9.23
C ARG A 74 23.14 -15.11 9.27
N LEU A 75 22.13 -15.90 8.89
CA LEU A 75 20.73 -15.46 8.96
C LEU A 75 20.33 -15.02 10.37
N SER A 76 20.82 -15.70 11.42
CA SER A 76 20.59 -15.32 12.81
C SER A 76 21.01 -13.88 13.11
N ASP A 77 22.16 -13.47 12.59
CA ASP A 77 22.79 -12.17 12.87
C ASP A 77 21.96 -11.03 12.25
N VAL A 78 21.28 -11.34 11.15
CA VAL A 78 20.46 -10.40 10.38
C VAL A 78 19.05 -10.26 10.96
N ILE A 79 18.49 -11.30 11.59
CA ILE A 79 17.12 -11.29 12.12
C ILE A 79 17.04 -11.03 13.63
N GLN A 80 18.09 -11.31 14.40
CA GLN A 80 18.03 -11.24 15.85
C GLN A 80 17.76 -9.81 16.34
N GLY A 81 16.75 -9.66 17.20
CA GLY A 81 16.34 -8.36 17.73
C GLY A 81 15.70 -7.42 16.70
N LYS A 82 15.38 -7.89 15.49
CA LYS A 82 14.67 -7.10 14.47
C LYS A 82 13.17 -7.38 14.50
N VAL A 83 12.39 -6.31 14.36
CA VAL A 83 10.91 -6.37 14.27
C VAL A 83 10.44 -6.87 12.91
N ASP A 84 11.07 -6.41 11.83
CA ASP A 84 10.64 -6.67 10.45
C ASP A 84 11.35 -7.90 9.86
N VAL A 85 11.18 -9.06 10.50
CA VAL A 85 11.94 -10.30 10.23
C VAL A 85 11.93 -10.69 8.75
N VAL A 86 10.77 -10.59 8.07
CA VAL A 86 10.66 -10.97 6.65
C VAL A 86 11.54 -10.10 5.75
N LEU A 87 11.66 -8.80 6.04
CA LEU A 87 12.48 -7.89 5.25
C LEU A 87 13.96 -8.30 5.31
N TYR A 88 14.47 -8.48 6.53
CA TYR A 88 15.86 -8.84 6.78
C TYR A 88 16.19 -10.25 6.28
N ALA A 89 15.27 -11.21 6.43
CA ALA A 89 15.41 -12.53 5.83
C ALA A 89 15.48 -12.47 4.30
N ASN A 90 14.65 -11.63 3.66
CA ASN A 90 14.72 -11.43 2.21
C ASN A 90 16.05 -10.81 1.78
N PHE A 91 16.59 -9.84 2.53
CA PHE A 91 17.92 -9.29 2.22
C PHE A 91 19.01 -10.35 2.25
N TYR A 92 19.02 -11.18 3.30
CA TYR A 92 19.97 -12.28 3.43
C TYR A 92 19.85 -13.28 2.26
N ILE A 93 18.63 -13.72 1.95
CA ILE A 93 18.38 -14.69 0.86
C ILE A 93 18.82 -14.11 -0.49
N PHE A 94 18.44 -12.86 -0.79
CA PHE A 94 18.74 -12.23 -2.07
C PHE A 94 20.25 -12.00 -2.22
N LYS A 95 20.94 -11.48 -1.20
CA LYS A 95 22.39 -11.29 -1.24
C LYS A 95 23.12 -12.62 -1.41
N THR A 96 22.72 -13.66 -0.67
CA THR A 96 23.32 -15.00 -0.77
C THR A 96 23.12 -15.62 -2.15
N LEU A 97 22.01 -15.34 -2.83
CA LEU A 97 21.71 -15.81 -4.18
C LEU A 97 22.30 -14.91 -5.29
N GLY A 98 23.00 -13.83 -4.95
CA GLY A 98 23.52 -12.85 -5.92
C GLY A 98 22.44 -12.08 -6.67
N ILE A 99 21.26 -11.90 -6.06
CA ILE A 99 20.14 -11.13 -6.64
C ILE A 99 20.27 -9.66 -6.23
N PRO A 100 20.41 -8.72 -7.18
CA PRO A 100 20.62 -7.30 -6.88
C PRO A 100 19.49 -6.67 -6.05
N PHE A 101 19.85 -5.71 -5.19
CA PHE A 101 18.89 -5.05 -4.28
C PHE A 101 17.72 -4.38 -4.99
N PHE A 102 17.94 -3.78 -6.16
CA PHE A 102 16.89 -3.05 -6.92
C PHE A 102 15.71 -3.93 -7.37
N ILE A 103 15.87 -5.26 -7.35
CA ILE A 103 14.79 -6.22 -7.60
C ILE A 103 13.76 -6.19 -6.45
N ILE A 104 14.19 -5.95 -5.21
CA ILE A 104 13.35 -6.04 -4.01
C ILE A 104 12.24 -4.97 -4.01
N PRO A 105 12.52 -3.66 -4.24
CA PRO A 105 11.47 -2.65 -4.37
C PRO A 105 10.45 -2.97 -5.47
N GLY A 106 10.92 -3.34 -6.66
CA GLY A 106 10.04 -3.70 -7.77
C GLY A 106 9.15 -4.89 -7.43
N LEU A 107 9.72 -5.93 -6.80
CA LEU A 107 8.99 -7.13 -6.40
C LEU A 107 7.90 -6.82 -5.36
N TYR A 108 8.22 -6.02 -4.35
CA TYR A 108 7.26 -5.66 -3.30
C TYR A 108 6.09 -4.85 -3.87
N VAL A 109 6.36 -3.91 -4.78
CA VAL A 109 5.31 -3.15 -5.49
C VAL A 109 4.43 -4.08 -6.32
N ALA A 110 5.03 -4.99 -7.09
CA ALA A 110 4.29 -5.94 -7.92
C ALA A 110 3.37 -6.84 -7.09
N LEU A 111 3.91 -7.45 -6.02
CA LEU A 111 3.14 -8.31 -5.14
C LEU A 111 2.02 -7.55 -4.43
N SER A 112 2.28 -6.30 -3.99
CA SER A 112 1.25 -5.45 -3.40
C SER A 112 0.10 -5.19 -4.37
N VAL A 113 0.41 -4.82 -5.62
CA VAL A 113 -0.61 -4.59 -6.66
C VAL A 113 -1.43 -5.86 -6.89
N TYR A 114 -0.78 -7.02 -7.01
CA TYR A 114 -1.48 -8.30 -7.14
C TYR A 114 -2.42 -8.58 -5.96
N CYS A 115 -1.97 -8.35 -4.72
CA CYS A 115 -2.78 -8.55 -3.52
C CYS A 115 -4.02 -7.65 -3.51
N TYR A 116 -3.88 -6.36 -3.81
CA TYR A 116 -5.01 -5.42 -3.84
C TYR A 116 -6.03 -5.75 -4.93
N LEU A 117 -5.57 -6.08 -6.15
CA LEU A 117 -6.46 -6.46 -7.25
C LEU A 117 -7.18 -7.78 -6.96
N SER A 118 -6.48 -8.76 -6.39
CA SER A 118 -7.06 -10.03 -5.97
C SER A 118 -8.10 -9.83 -4.86
N ALA A 119 -7.81 -8.97 -3.89
CA ALA A 119 -8.73 -8.62 -2.82
C ALA A 119 -10.02 -7.98 -3.36
N LEU A 120 -9.91 -6.97 -4.25
CA LEU A 120 -11.07 -6.37 -4.90
C LEU A 120 -11.91 -7.42 -5.64
N ASN A 121 -11.27 -8.31 -6.40
CA ASN A 121 -11.99 -9.31 -7.17
C ASN A 121 -12.79 -10.26 -6.26
N ILE A 122 -12.22 -10.68 -5.13
CA ILE A 122 -12.94 -11.50 -4.14
C ILE A 122 -14.19 -10.76 -3.64
N VAL A 123 -14.05 -9.48 -3.28
CA VAL A 123 -15.17 -8.65 -2.81
C VAL A 123 -16.25 -8.53 -3.88
N MET A 124 -15.87 -8.27 -5.13
CA MET A 124 -16.81 -8.16 -6.24
C MET A 124 -17.56 -9.47 -6.49
N LEU A 125 -16.84 -10.60 -6.56
CA LEU A 125 -17.43 -11.93 -6.77
C LEU A 125 -18.42 -12.33 -5.67
N HIS A 126 -18.16 -11.93 -4.42
CA HIS A 126 -18.99 -12.29 -3.26
C HIS A 126 -19.96 -11.18 -2.83
N SER A 127 -20.05 -10.09 -3.58
CA SER A 127 -21.00 -9.00 -3.29
C SER A 127 -22.46 -9.35 -3.60
N GLY A 128 -22.68 -10.43 -4.37
CA GLY A 128 -24.01 -10.83 -4.86
C GLY A 128 -24.57 -9.93 -5.96
N LYS A 129 -23.72 -9.10 -6.59
CA LYS A 129 -24.12 -8.16 -7.65
C LYS A 129 -23.55 -8.55 -9.01
N ALA A 130 -24.30 -8.26 -10.07
CA ALA A 130 -23.80 -8.30 -11.44
C ALA A 130 -23.20 -6.93 -11.80
N PHE A 131 -21.92 -6.93 -12.19
CA PHE A 131 -21.23 -5.72 -12.64
C PHE A 131 -21.14 -5.71 -14.17
N THR A 132 -21.42 -4.56 -14.78
CA THR A 132 -21.08 -4.36 -16.20
C THR A 132 -19.56 -4.39 -16.39
N ALA A 133 -19.09 -4.75 -17.59
CA ALA A 133 -17.65 -4.74 -17.91
C ALA A 133 -17.00 -3.38 -17.61
N ARG A 134 -17.71 -2.27 -17.92
CA ARG A 134 -17.25 -0.91 -17.61
C ARG A 134 -17.10 -0.69 -16.10
N GLN A 135 -18.12 -0.99 -15.30
CA GLN A 135 -18.05 -0.84 -13.84
C GLN A 135 -16.91 -1.68 -13.26
N PHE A 136 -16.70 -2.89 -13.79
CA PHE A 136 -15.63 -3.77 -13.36
C PHE A 136 -14.25 -3.13 -13.57
N VAL A 137 -13.95 -2.69 -14.79
CA VAL A 137 -12.67 -2.03 -15.12
C VAL A 137 -12.47 -0.76 -14.29
N LEU A 138 -13.50 0.07 -14.19
CA LEU A 138 -13.46 1.33 -13.43
C LEU A 138 -13.13 1.12 -11.94
N LEU A 139 -13.68 0.09 -11.30
CA LEU A 139 -13.35 -0.24 -9.91
C LEU A 139 -11.90 -0.72 -9.73
N HIS A 140 -11.35 -1.42 -10.72
CA HIS A 140 -9.93 -1.82 -10.68
C HIS A 140 -9.01 -0.62 -10.84
N LEU A 141 -9.36 0.31 -11.73
CA LEU A 141 -8.66 1.60 -11.86
C LEU A 141 -8.73 2.39 -10.55
N ALA A 142 -9.90 2.44 -9.89
CA ALA A 142 -10.05 3.09 -8.60
C ALA A 142 -9.10 2.52 -7.54
N VAL A 143 -8.95 1.19 -7.47
CA VAL A 143 -7.99 0.56 -6.55
C VAL A 143 -6.55 0.91 -6.93
N LEU A 144 -6.17 0.85 -8.20
CA LEU A 144 -4.82 1.21 -8.65
C LEU A 144 -4.46 2.66 -8.30
N PHE A 145 -5.44 3.57 -8.35
CA PHE A 145 -5.26 4.96 -7.94
C PHE A 145 -5.21 5.14 -6.41
N LEU A 146 -5.81 4.25 -5.62
CA LEU A 146 -5.69 4.33 -4.16
C LEU A 146 -4.37 3.76 -3.62
N ILE A 147 -3.61 3.05 -4.45
CA ILE A 147 -2.32 2.50 -4.06
C ILE A 147 -1.25 3.59 -4.28
N ASN A 148 -0.36 3.77 -3.30
CA ASN A 148 0.86 4.56 -3.47
C ASN A 148 2.06 3.62 -3.70
N PRO A 149 2.40 3.28 -4.96
CA PRO A 149 3.52 2.41 -5.26
C PRO A 149 4.88 3.01 -4.87
N PHE A 150 5.03 4.34 -4.80
CA PHE A 150 6.27 4.98 -4.36
C PHE A 150 6.53 4.79 -2.87
N ILE A 151 5.51 4.94 -2.02
CA ILE A 151 5.61 4.64 -0.58
C ILE A 151 5.91 3.15 -0.37
N ILE A 152 5.32 2.26 -1.17
CA ILE A 152 5.63 0.83 -1.11
C ILE A 152 7.09 0.57 -1.49
N ALA A 153 7.57 1.14 -2.60
CA ALA A 153 8.93 0.93 -3.10
C ALA A 153 9.99 1.51 -2.17
N MET A 154 9.81 2.75 -1.71
CA MET A 154 10.80 3.44 -0.86
C MET A 154 10.78 2.95 0.59
N GLY A 155 9.59 2.60 1.11
CA GLY A 155 9.43 2.13 2.48
C GLY A 155 9.54 0.61 2.66
N LEU A 156 9.41 -0.16 1.57
CA LEU A 156 9.43 -1.64 1.48
C LEU A 156 8.43 -2.36 2.42
N ARG A 157 8.77 -2.42 3.71
CA ARG A 157 8.09 -3.21 4.75
C ARG A 157 6.64 -2.83 4.99
N PHE A 158 6.33 -1.54 5.21
CA PHE A 158 4.98 -1.11 5.61
C PHE A 158 3.97 -1.35 4.48
N GLY A 159 4.23 -0.80 3.30
CA GLY A 159 3.28 -0.86 2.18
C GLY A 159 3.04 -2.28 1.67
N PHE A 160 4.07 -3.12 1.65
CA PHE A 160 3.94 -4.53 1.31
C PHE A 160 3.12 -5.30 2.36
N SER A 161 3.43 -5.10 3.65
CA SER A 161 2.67 -5.69 4.75
C SER A 161 1.18 -5.33 4.70
N MET A 162 0.83 -4.06 4.44
CA MET A 162 -0.57 -3.62 4.34
C MET A 162 -1.31 -4.28 3.18
N ALA A 163 -0.65 -4.50 2.04
CA ALA A 163 -1.27 -5.12 0.87
C ALA A 163 -1.57 -6.61 1.12
N VAL A 164 -0.61 -7.34 1.70
CA VAL A 164 -0.81 -8.74 2.09
C VAL A 164 -1.89 -8.85 3.17
N MET A 165 -1.87 -7.96 4.17
CA MET A 165 -2.88 -7.91 5.22
C MET A 165 -4.27 -7.64 4.65
N THR A 166 -4.38 -6.75 3.67
CA THR A 166 -5.66 -6.45 3.00
C THR A 166 -6.26 -7.70 2.36
N LEU A 167 -5.45 -8.50 1.65
CA LEU A 167 -5.90 -9.76 1.06
C LEU A 167 -6.31 -10.78 2.14
N ALA A 168 -5.51 -10.91 3.21
CA ALA A 168 -5.83 -11.79 4.34
C ALA A 168 -7.17 -11.44 5.00
N MET A 169 -7.40 -10.15 5.28
CA MET A 169 -8.63 -9.66 5.90
C MET A 169 -9.86 -9.86 5.01
N VAL A 170 -9.73 -9.64 3.69
CA VAL A 170 -10.82 -9.94 2.74
C VAL A 170 -11.17 -11.43 2.73
N LEU A 171 -10.17 -12.32 2.72
CA LEU A 171 -10.40 -13.77 2.82
C LEU A 171 -11.12 -14.14 4.13
N PHE A 172 -10.71 -13.56 5.26
CA PHE A 172 -11.37 -13.77 6.54
C PHE A 172 -12.81 -13.26 6.57
N CYS A 173 -13.07 -12.03 6.10
CA CYS A 173 -14.41 -11.43 6.04
C CYS A 173 -15.37 -12.25 5.18
N HIS A 174 -14.88 -12.82 4.07
CA HIS A 174 -15.68 -13.71 3.21
C HIS A 174 -15.62 -15.19 3.60
N LYS A 175 -14.93 -15.54 4.71
CA LYS A 175 -14.78 -16.91 5.23
C LYS A 175 -14.16 -17.89 4.20
N LEU A 176 -13.30 -17.39 3.31
CA LEU A 176 -12.63 -18.15 2.26
C LEU A 176 -11.25 -18.61 2.74
N ASN A 177 -10.91 -19.88 2.47
CA ASN A 177 -9.60 -20.50 2.74
C ASN A 177 -8.89 -19.94 3.99
N ARG A 178 -9.48 -20.21 5.17
CA ARG A 178 -9.00 -19.67 6.45
C ARG A 178 -7.53 -19.98 6.76
N PRO A 179 -6.98 -21.17 6.43
CA PRO A 179 -5.56 -21.45 6.61
C PRO A 179 -4.66 -20.50 5.81
N LEU A 180 -4.98 -20.26 4.53
CA LEU A 180 -4.26 -19.29 3.71
C LEU A 180 -4.37 -17.88 4.29
N ALA A 181 -5.57 -17.47 4.71
CA ALA A 181 -5.78 -16.16 5.32
C ALA A 181 -4.93 -15.97 6.60
N ALA A 182 -4.85 -17.00 7.45
CA ALA A 182 -4.03 -16.97 8.66
C ALA A 182 -2.53 -16.92 8.33
N GLY A 183 -2.08 -17.70 7.34
CA GLY A 183 -0.69 -17.67 6.86
C GLY A 183 -0.29 -16.30 6.31
N LEU A 184 -1.15 -15.68 5.47
CA LEU A 184 -0.92 -14.33 4.95
C LEU A 184 -0.94 -13.27 6.06
N MET A 185 -1.84 -13.39 7.03
CA MET A 185 -1.90 -12.49 8.19
C MET A 185 -0.61 -12.58 9.03
N LEU A 186 -0.14 -13.79 9.32
CA LEU A 186 1.12 -14.01 10.05
C LEU A 186 2.30 -13.44 9.26
N PHE A 187 2.38 -13.73 7.97
CA PHE A 187 3.42 -13.21 7.09
C PHE A 187 3.44 -11.67 7.08
N ALA A 188 2.28 -11.02 7.00
CA ALA A 188 2.18 -9.57 7.05
C ALA A 188 2.67 -9.00 8.40
N MET A 189 2.31 -9.63 9.52
CA MET A 189 2.79 -9.22 10.86
C MET A 189 4.30 -9.35 11.02
N LEU A 190 4.91 -10.40 10.45
CA LEU A 190 6.36 -10.60 10.43
C LEU A 190 7.08 -9.67 9.44
N THR A 191 6.34 -9.10 8.48
CA THR A 191 6.86 -8.10 7.54
C THR A 191 6.89 -6.71 8.14
N HIS A 192 5.86 -6.33 8.91
CA HIS A 192 5.83 -5.05 9.61
C HIS A 192 4.86 -5.10 10.81
N PHE A 193 5.31 -4.62 11.97
CA PHE A 193 4.51 -4.65 13.20
C PHE A 193 3.19 -3.88 13.10
N SER A 194 3.12 -2.81 12.30
CA SER A 194 1.89 -2.01 12.11
C SER A 194 0.69 -2.85 11.64
N SER A 195 0.92 -4.00 11.00
CA SER A 195 -0.13 -4.95 10.63
C SER A 195 -0.82 -5.59 11.84
N MET A 196 -0.13 -5.74 12.98
CA MET A 196 -0.71 -6.28 14.21
C MET A 196 -1.87 -5.40 14.71
N LEU A 197 -1.77 -4.08 14.55
CA LEU A 197 -2.85 -3.17 14.93
C LEU A 197 -4.12 -3.42 14.09
N LEU A 198 -3.97 -3.74 12.80
CA LEU A 198 -5.11 -4.10 11.93
C LEU A 198 -5.77 -5.43 12.33
N VAL A 199 -5.01 -6.36 12.92
CA VAL A 199 -5.57 -7.58 13.51
C VAL A 199 -6.42 -7.22 14.72
N GLY A 200 -5.97 -6.30 15.58
CA GLY A 200 -6.77 -5.77 16.69
C GLY A 200 -8.11 -5.18 16.22
N VAL A 201 -8.08 -4.33 15.19
CA VAL A 201 -9.29 -3.78 14.55
C VAL A 201 -10.20 -4.89 14.03
N PHE A 202 -9.62 -5.93 13.43
CA PHE A 202 -10.37 -7.07 12.90
C PHE A 202 -11.06 -7.85 14.02
N LEU A 203 -10.39 -8.08 15.15
CA LEU A 203 -10.99 -8.72 16.33
C LEU A 203 -12.15 -7.88 16.88
N CYS A 204 -11.99 -6.56 17.02
CA CYS A 204 -13.09 -5.66 17.42
C CYS A 204 -14.29 -5.79 16.46
N SER A 205 -14.02 -5.88 15.16
CA SER A 205 -15.06 -6.06 14.13
C SER A 205 -15.80 -7.39 14.22
N ARG A 206 -15.21 -8.41 14.84
CA ARG A 206 -15.83 -9.72 15.09
C ARG A 206 -16.68 -9.72 16.35
N VAL A 207 -16.27 -8.97 17.37
CA VAL A 207 -16.95 -8.91 18.66
C VAL A 207 -18.17 -8.00 18.60
N MET A 208 -18.06 -6.82 17.97
CA MET A 208 -19.12 -5.81 17.98
C MET A 208 -19.43 -5.27 16.59
N ARG A 209 -20.73 -5.24 16.27
CA ARG A 209 -21.25 -4.59 15.07
C ARG A 209 -21.44 -3.09 15.29
N LEU A 210 -20.97 -2.29 14.33
CA LEU A 210 -21.17 -0.85 14.32
C LEU A 210 -22.33 -0.50 13.41
N ASN A 211 -23.27 0.28 13.94
CA ASN A 211 -24.23 1.05 13.16
C ASN A 211 -23.70 2.49 12.99
N ARG A 212 -24.47 3.35 12.31
CA ARG A 212 -24.07 4.75 12.07
C ARG A 212 -23.75 5.50 13.36
N LEU A 213 -24.65 5.43 14.36
CA LEU A 213 -24.50 6.15 15.62
C LEU A 213 -23.25 5.67 16.37
N LEU A 214 -23.10 4.35 16.54
CA LEU A 214 -21.94 3.76 17.21
C LEU A 214 -20.63 4.06 16.49
N THR A 215 -20.63 4.11 15.15
CA THR A 215 -19.43 4.49 14.38
C THR A 215 -19.01 5.92 14.71
N VAL A 216 -19.96 6.86 14.74
CA VAL A 216 -19.68 8.27 15.09
C VAL A 216 -19.24 8.40 16.54
N VAL A 217 -19.97 7.78 17.47
CA VAL A 217 -19.67 7.83 18.91
C VAL A 217 -18.28 7.25 19.20
N PHE A 218 -17.96 6.06 18.68
CA PHE A 218 -16.63 5.48 18.90
C PHE A 218 -15.53 6.23 18.18
N SER A 219 -15.79 6.83 17.01
CA SER A 219 -14.80 7.70 16.36
C SER A 219 -14.50 8.93 17.21
N ALA A 220 -15.52 9.54 17.83
CA ALA A 220 -15.33 10.68 18.75
C ALA A 220 -14.57 10.27 20.01
N ILE A 221 -14.92 9.13 20.63
CA ILE A 221 -14.19 8.60 21.78
C ILE A 221 -12.73 8.28 21.40
N ALA A 222 -12.52 7.61 20.27
CA ALA A 222 -11.18 7.29 19.76
C ALA A 222 -10.34 8.56 19.55
N PHE A 223 -10.91 9.61 18.95
CA PHE A 223 -10.24 10.90 18.77
C PHE A 223 -9.85 11.54 20.12
N LEU A 224 -10.78 11.60 21.09
CA LEU A 224 -10.53 12.20 22.41
C LEU A 224 -9.49 11.41 23.22
N THR A 225 -9.41 10.10 22.99
CA THR A 225 -8.48 9.20 23.70
C THR A 225 -7.18 8.94 22.96
N ALA A 226 -7.05 9.39 21.70
CA ALA A 226 -5.94 9.07 20.81
C ALA A 226 -4.56 9.39 21.41
N LYS A 227 -4.45 10.47 22.18
CA LYS A 227 -3.21 10.90 22.84
C LYS A 227 -2.71 9.91 23.90
N PHE A 228 -3.60 9.12 24.51
CA PHE A 228 -3.25 8.21 25.60
C PHE A 228 -3.34 6.74 25.17
N ALA A 229 -4.41 6.39 24.44
CA ALA A 229 -4.71 5.01 24.09
C ALA A 229 -3.71 4.41 23.10
N LEU A 230 -3.30 5.15 22.06
CA LEU A 230 -2.35 4.63 21.08
C LEU A 230 -0.94 4.39 21.70
N PRO A 231 -0.33 5.36 22.42
CA PRO A 231 0.93 5.10 23.13
C PRO A 231 0.82 3.95 24.12
N PHE A 232 -0.29 3.85 24.86
CA PHE A 232 -0.52 2.76 25.81
C PHE A 232 -0.55 1.38 25.12
N ILE A 233 -1.34 1.23 24.05
CA ILE A 233 -1.41 -0.04 23.31
C ILE A 233 -0.03 -0.45 22.81
N VAL A 234 0.70 0.52 22.27
CA VAL A 234 1.97 0.31 21.59
C VAL A 234 3.10 -0.02 22.58
N SER A 235 3.16 0.65 23.75
CA SER A 235 4.19 0.38 24.77
C SER A 235 4.10 -1.02 25.38
N HIS A 236 2.93 -1.65 25.31
CA HIS A 236 2.69 -3.01 25.80
C HIS A 236 2.97 -4.09 24.74
N ILE A 237 3.31 -3.71 23.50
CA ILE A 237 3.78 -4.65 22.49
C ILE A 237 5.30 -4.82 22.67
N THR A 238 5.71 -5.84 23.42
CA THR A 238 7.12 -6.12 23.73
C THR A 238 7.83 -7.00 22.69
N ILE A 239 7.11 -7.44 21.66
CA ILE A 239 7.64 -8.35 20.63
C ILE A 239 8.80 -7.65 19.90
N SER A 240 9.97 -8.29 19.86
CA SER A 240 11.14 -7.88 19.07
C SER A 240 11.63 -6.43 19.27
N GLY A 241 11.40 -5.81 20.44
CA GLY A 241 11.83 -4.44 20.71
C GLY A 241 10.95 -3.35 20.07
N ILE A 242 9.69 -3.67 19.74
CA ILE A 242 8.72 -2.69 19.23
C ILE A 242 8.57 -1.49 20.17
N ASN A 243 8.62 -1.69 21.49
CA ASN A 243 8.51 -0.62 22.48
C ASN A 243 9.51 0.53 22.26
N SER A 244 10.78 0.24 21.96
CA SER A 244 11.80 1.28 21.72
C SER A 244 11.68 1.97 20.35
N TYR A 245 11.17 1.26 19.34
CA TYR A 245 10.99 1.80 17.99
C TYR A 245 9.70 2.63 17.82
N SER A 246 8.70 2.30 18.63
CA SER A 246 7.34 2.79 18.46
C SER A 246 7.07 4.12 19.17
N ASP A 247 7.90 4.48 20.13
CA ASP A 247 7.92 5.79 20.79
C ASP A 247 8.02 6.94 19.78
N VAL A 248 8.75 6.77 18.67
CA VAL A 248 8.86 7.81 17.64
C VAL A 248 7.53 8.09 16.94
N TYR A 249 6.63 7.09 16.88
CA TYR A 249 5.30 7.23 16.27
C TYR A 249 4.25 7.77 17.26
N THR A 250 4.46 7.62 18.56
CA THR A 250 3.48 7.91 19.63
C THR A 250 3.83 9.14 20.47
N SER A 251 5.12 9.49 20.57
CA SER A 251 5.64 10.70 21.23
C SER A 251 5.31 12.00 20.49
N GLY A 252 4.85 11.90 19.24
CA GLY A 252 4.60 13.05 18.40
C GLY A 252 5.87 13.66 17.79
N MET A 253 7.05 13.03 17.90
CA MET A 253 8.28 13.52 17.27
C MET A 253 8.11 13.80 15.75
N TYR A 254 7.47 12.88 15.03
CA TYR A 254 7.13 13.11 13.61
C TYR A 254 5.89 13.99 13.39
N ALA A 255 5.06 14.17 14.43
CA ALA A 255 3.92 15.07 14.37
C ALA A 255 4.36 16.53 14.57
N SER A 256 5.33 16.79 15.46
CA SER A 256 5.96 18.09 15.62
C SER A 256 6.66 18.46 14.33
N ASP A 257 7.54 17.64 13.77
CA ASP A 257 8.35 18.06 12.60
C ASP A 257 7.51 18.50 11.38
N TYR A 258 6.30 17.97 11.17
CA TYR A 258 5.39 18.40 10.10
C TYR A 258 4.43 19.54 10.50
N LEU A 259 4.01 19.64 11.77
CA LEU A 259 3.09 20.69 12.23
C LEU A 259 3.81 21.94 12.75
N THR A 260 5.04 21.80 13.28
CA THR A 260 5.89 22.89 13.77
C THR A 260 6.84 23.45 12.71
N SER A 261 7.05 22.78 11.57
CA SER A 261 7.84 23.33 10.45
C SER A 261 7.10 24.37 9.61
N GLY A 262 5.82 24.67 9.90
CA GLY A 262 5.10 25.80 9.31
C GLY A 262 4.85 25.73 7.79
N ASN A 263 5.13 24.61 7.12
CA ASN A 263 5.00 24.51 5.68
C ASN A 263 3.57 24.15 5.27
N ALA A 264 2.80 25.14 4.82
CA ALA A 264 1.44 24.98 4.31
C ALA A 264 1.32 23.85 3.26
N ASN A 265 2.36 23.62 2.46
CA ASN A 265 2.38 22.54 1.46
C ASN A 265 2.34 21.15 2.10
N GLY A 266 2.98 20.96 3.26
CA GLY A 266 2.94 19.69 4.01
C GLY A 266 1.55 19.40 4.56
N MET A 267 0.86 20.42 5.09
CA MET A 267 -0.52 20.30 5.56
C MET A 267 -1.49 20.02 4.41
N ILE A 268 -1.35 20.72 3.28
CA ILE A 268 -2.17 20.49 2.08
C ILE A 268 -1.99 19.06 1.58
N ASN A 269 -0.74 18.58 1.50
CA ASN A 269 -0.48 17.21 1.10
C ASN A 269 -1.17 16.20 2.03
N PHE A 270 -1.04 16.40 3.35
CA PHE A 270 -1.69 15.53 4.33
C PHE A 270 -3.22 15.48 4.15
N LEU A 271 -3.87 16.64 3.97
CA LEU A 271 -5.31 16.68 3.73
C LEU A 271 -5.67 15.87 2.48
N ILE A 272 -4.90 16.04 1.40
CA ILE A 272 -5.01 15.33 0.11
C ILE A 272 -4.98 13.81 0.28
N VAL A 273 -4.10 13.29 1.15
CA VAL A 273 -4.04 11.86 1.50
C VAL A 273 -5.32 11.36 2.19
N LEU A 274 -5.96 12.20 3.01
CA LEU A 274 -7.18 11.81 3.74
C LEU A 274 -8.46 11.91 2.91
N PHE A 275 -8.49 12.70 1.84
CA PHE A 275 -9.72 12.97 1.07
C PHE A 275 -10.43 11.70 0.57
N PRO A 276 -9.77 10.68 0.02
CA PRO A 276 -10.45 9.45 -0.39
C PRO A 276 -11.15 8.74 0.79
N ALA A 277 -10.49 8.67 1.95
CA ALA A 277 -11.06 8.09 3.16
C ALA A 277 -12.26 8.91 3.67
N LEU A 278 -12.14 10.24 3.67
CA LEU A 278 -13.21 11.15 4.08
C LEU A 278 -14.42 11.03 3.16
N PHE A 279 -14.23 11.09 1.85
CA PHE A 279 -15.31 10.98 0.86
C PHE A 279 -16.07 9.64 0.99
N LEU A 280 -15.34 8.52 1.05
CA LEU A 280 -15.95 7.21 1.18
C LEU A 280 -16.53 6.97 2.59
N GLY A 281 -15.96 7.59 3.62
CA GLY A 281 -16.48 7.59 4.98
C GLY A 281 -17.81 8.36 5.08
N VAL A 282 -17.91 9.52 4.44
CA VAL A 282 -19.17 10.28 4.31
C VAL A 282 -20.19 9.45 3.55
N PHE A 283 -19.81 8.78 2.45
CA PHE A 283 -20.71 7.86 1.75
C PHE A 283 -21.24 6.75 2.68
N MET A 284 -20.37 6.13 3.48
CA MET A 284 -20.76 5.10 4.44
C MET A 284 -21.78 5.63 5.47
N LEU A 285 -21.54 6.82 6.02
CA LEU A 285 -22.41 7.41 7.05
C LEU A 285 -23.72 7.99 6.49
N ALA A 286 -23.73 8.43 5.23
CA ALA A 286 -24.92 8.95 4.55
C ALA A 286 -25.93 7.84 4.20
N ASN A 287 -25.50 6.57 4.15
CA ASN A 287 -26.34 5.44 3.77
C ASN A 287 -26.66 4.51 4.95
N PRO A 288 -27.79 3.76 4.91
CA PRO A 288 -28.12 2.81 5.97
C PRO A 288 -27.07 1.70 6.16
N MET A 289 -26.43 1.67 7.32
CA MET A 289 -25.42 0.67 7.67
C MET A 289 -26.07 -0.64 8.16
N ARG A 290 -26.26 -1.60 7.25
CA ARG A 290 -26.71 -2.97 7.57
C ARG A 290 -25.51 -3.90 7.71
N ASN A 291 -24.71 -3.68 8.76
CA ASN A 291 -23.46 -4.41 9.01
C ASN A 291 -23.71 -5.73 9.77
N GLN A 292 -22.88 -6.74 9.50
CA GLN A 292 -22.83 -7.97 10.27
C GLN A 292 -21.45 -8.11 10.94
N ALA A 293 -21.41 -8.71 12.13
CA ALA A 293 -20.15 -8.92 12.84
C ALA A 293 -19.18 -9.75 11.97
N GLY A 294 -17.95 -9.26 11.83
CA GLY A 294 -16.90 -9.86 11.02
C GLY A 294 -17.04 -9.72 9.51
N ASP A 295 -18.08 -9.04 9.00
CA ASP A 295 -18.21 -8.75 7.57
C ASP A 295 -17.32 -7.56 7.16
N ILE A 296 -17.12 -7.43 5.84
CA ILE A 296 -16.24 -6.39 5.29
C ILE A 296 -16.73 -4.97 5.58
N LYS A 297 -18.05 -4.78 5.71
CA LYS A 297 -18.65 -3.47 5.96
C LYS A 297 -18.42 -3.04 7.40
N ASN A 298 -18.53 -3.97 8.34
CA ASN A 298 -18.25 -3.74 9.74
C ASN A 298 -16.77 -3.50 9.97
N TYR A 299 -15.91 -4.26 9.28
CA TYR A 299 -14.47 -4.04 9.33
C TYR A 299 -14.09 -2.65 8.81
N ALA A 300 -14.66 -2.20 7.69
CA ALA A 300 -14.46 -0.84 7.19
C ALA A 300 -14.91 0.25 8.18
N ALA A 301 -16.04 0.05 8.88
CA ALA A 301 -16.50 0.98 9.91
C ALA A 301 -15.53 1.05 11.11
N TRP A 302 -15.00 -0.09 11.53
CA TRP A 302 -13.99 -0.15 12.59
C TRP A 302 -12.65 0.45 12.17
N LEU A 303 -12.25 0.33 10.90
CA LEU A 303 -11.08 1.01 10.36
C LEU A 303 -11.23 2.54 10.43
N VAL A 304 -12.43 3.08 10.20
CA VAL A 304 -12.67 4.52 10.39
C VAL A 304 -12.43 4.92 11.85
N VAL A 305 -13.01 4.19 12.81
CA VAL A 305 -12.76 4.43 14.26
C VAL A 305 -11.27 4.36 14.58
N PHE A 306 -10.55 3.39 14.00
CA PHE A 306 -9.13 3.22 14.22
C PHE A 306 -8.29 4.36 13.62
N VAL A 307 -8.65 4.89 12.45
CA VAL A 307 -8.00 6.09 11.88
C VAL A 307 -8.13 7.28 12.84
N PHE A 308 -9.29 7.46 13.48
CA PHE A 308 -9.45 8.49 14.52
C PHE A 308 -8.64 8.19 15.78
N LEU A 309 -8.45 6.92 16.16
CA LEU A 309 -7.54 6.55 17.26
C LEU A 309 -6.09 6.92 16.95
N CYS A 310 -5.71 6.84 15.68
CA CYS A 310 -4.37 7.21 15.20
C CYS A 310 -4.17 8.72 15.02
N SER A 311 -5.16 9.56 15.31
CA SER A 311 -5.09 11.01 15.06
C SER A 311 -4.04 11.74 15.88
N SER A 312 -3.49 11.12 16.94
CA SER A 312 -2.37 11.65 17.71
C SER A 312 -1.05 11.67 16.92
N SER A 313 -0.96 10.94 15.81
CA SER A 313 0.21 10.89 14.93
C SER A 313 -0.21 11.05 13.47
N LEU A 314 0.19 12.17 12.87
CA LEU A 314 -0.15 12.53 11.50
C LEU A 314 0.27 11.43 10.49
N GLN A 315 1.46 10.88 10.69
CA GLN A 315 2.01 9.83 9.83
C GLN A 315 1.28 8.50 10.02
N ALA A 316 0.87 8.16 11.25
CA ALA A 316 0.07 6.96 11.49
C ALA A 316 -1.34 7.11 10.88
N ALA A 317 -2.00 8.24 11.13
CA ALA A 317 -3.33 8.53 10.60
C ALA A 317 -3.38 8.47 9.07
N SER A 318 -2.42 9.11 8.37
CA SER A 318 -2.35 9.08 6.89
C SER A 318 -2.12 7.67 6.34
N ARG A 319 -1.20 6.91 6.93
CA ARG A 319 -0.91 5.52 6.57
C ARG A 319 -2.14 4.63 6.72
N TYR A 320 -2.84 4.69 7.85
CA TYR A 320 -4.03 3.89 8.09
C TYR A 320 -5.26 4.39 7.33
N ALA A 321 -5.36 5.70 7.04
CA ALA A 321 -6.40 6.24 6.18
C ALA A 321 -6.28 5.72 4.73
N SER A 322 -5.07 5.48 4.24
CA SER A 322 -4.85 4.86 2.93
C SER A 322 -5.42 3.44 2.89
N VAL A 323 -5.18 2.64 3.94
CA VAL A 323 -5.78 1.29 4.09
C VAL A 323 -7.30 1.38 4.24
N ALA A 324 -7.79 2.31 5.07
CA ALA A 324 -9.22 2.54 5.25
C ALA A 324 -9.91 2.93 3.94
N SER A 325 -9.28 3.73 3.08
CA SER A 325 -9.82 4.11 1.77
C SER A 325 -10.11 2.90 0.89
N VAL A 326 -9.20 1.92 0.87
CA VAL A 326 -9.40 0.66 0.13
C VAL A 326 -10.58 -0.13 0.70
N PHE A 327 -10.66 -0.29 2.03
CA PHE A 327 -11.78 -1.00 2.65
C PHE A 327 -13.12 -0.26 2.57
N LEU A 328 -13.12 1.07 2.55
CA LEU A 328 -14.31 1.88 2.32
C LEU A 328 -14.77 1.80 0.86
N LEU A 329 -13.85 1.63 -0.10
CA LEU A 329 -14.21 1.29 -1.47
C LEU A 329 -14.82 -0.11 -1.53
N PHE A 330 -14.28 -1.08 -0.77
CA PHE A 330 -14.89 -2.40 -0.65
C PHE A 330 -16.28 -2.35 0.02
N TYR A 331 -16.47 -1.48 1.01
CA TYR A 331 -17.78 -1.17 1.58
C TYR A 331 -18.74 -0.69 0.49
N TYR A 332 -18.32 0.29 -0.33
CA TYR A 332 -19.11 0.80 -1.46
C TYR A 332 -19.51 -0.33 -2.41
N VAL A 333 -18.56 -1.20 -2.78
CA VAL A 333 -18.80 -2.35 -3.65
C VAL A 333 -19.85 -3.30 -3.05
N ALA A 334 -19.76 -3.61 -1.75
CA ALA A 334 -20.65 -4.52 -1.05
C ALA A 334 -22.03 -3.92 -0.67
N HIS A 335 -22.17 -2.59 -0.64
CA HIS A 335 -23.38 -1.92 -0.14
C HIS A 335 -24.55 -2.01 -1.13
N ARG A 336 -25.73 -2.54 -0.73
CA ARG A 336 -26.84 -2.86 -1.65
C ARG A 336 -27.35 -1.68 -2.50
N GLY A 337 -27.36 -0.46 -1.97
CA GLY A 337 -27.80 0.75 -2.69
C GLY A 337 -26.79 1.32 -3.70
N SER A 338 -25.59 0.74 -3.79
CA SER A 338 -24.56 1.20 -4.73
C SER A 338 -24.86 0.73 -6.16
N PHE A 339 -24.32 1.46 -7.16
CA PHE A 339 -24.44 1.16 -8.60
C PHE A 339 -25.82 1.43 -9.25
N ILE A 340 -26.69 2.22 -8.61
CA ILE A 340 -27.90 2.75 -9.28
C ILE A 340 -27.48 3.61 -10.48
N ARG A 341 -28.09 3.37 -11.65
CA ARG A 341 -27.78 4.05 -12.92
C ARG A 341 -27.87 5.58 -12.74
N GLY A 342 -26.90 6.32 -13.29
CA GLY A 342 -26.75 7.77 -13.06
C GLY A 342 -25.94 8.09 -11.79
N ARG A 343 -26.39 7.65 -10.61
CA ARG A 343 -25.69 7.88 -9.33
C ARG A 343 -24.28 7.30 -9.30
N PHE A 344 -24.08 6.12 -9.91
CA PHE A 344 -22.74 5.53 -10.05
C PHE A 344 -21.79 6.43 -10.84
N ASN A 345 -22.24 6.99 -11.96
CA ASN A 345 -21.36 7.79 -12.83
C ASN A 345 -20.92 9.07 -12.12
N TYR A 346 -21.83 9.75 -11.42
CA TYR A 346 -21.50 10.94 -10.63
C TYR A 346 -20.59 10.60 -9.45
N PHE A 347 -20.92 9.57 -8.67
CA PHE A 347 -20.07 9.11 -7.58
C PHE A 347 -18.65 8.78 -8.08
N PHE A 348 -18.57 8.00 -9.16
CA PHE A 348 -17.30 7.53 -9.69
C PHE A 348 -16.50 8.68 -10.31
N LEU A 349 -17.15 9.62 -10.98
CA LEU A 349 -16.50 10.84 -11.47
C LEU A 349 -15.88 11.63 -10.31
N CYS A 350 -16.66 11.94 -9.27
CA CYS A 350 -16.16 12.67 -8.10
C CYS A 350 -15.02 11.90 -7.41
N PHE A 351 -15.20 10.61 -7.21
CA PHE A 351 -14.17 9.74 -6.63
C PHE A 351 -12.88 9.77 -7.46
N MET A 352 -12.98 9.62 -8.78
CA MET A 352 -11.80 9.61 -9.64
C MET A 352 -11.11 10.97 -9.73
N LEU A 353 -11.85 12.08 -9.70
CA LEU A 353 -11.23 13.41 -9.60
C LEU A 353 -10.39 13.52 -8.33
N MET A 354 -10.92 13.08 -7.20
CA MET A 354 -10.21 13.08 -5.91
C MET A 354 -9.01 12.13 -5.93
N ALA A 355 -9.21 10.90 -6.41
CA ALA A 355 -8.14 9.90 -6.51
C ALA A 355 -7.04 10.33 -7.49
N THR A 356 -7.39 11.06 -8.56
CA THR A 356 -6.41 11.62 -9.50
C THR A 356 -5.61 12.74 -8.84
N GLY A 357 -6.25 13.64 -8.08
CA GLY A 357 -5.56 14.66 -7.29
C GLY A 357 -4.59 14.04 -6.28
N TYR A 358 -5.02 12.99 -5.58
CA TYR A 358 -4.17 12.19 -4.70
C TYR A 358 -2.95 11.63 -5.46
N ASN A 359 -3.15 10.96 -6.60
CA ASN A 359 -2.05 10.40 -7.39
C ASN A 359 -1.08 11.47 -7.91
N LEU A 360 -1.59 12.60 -8.40
CA LEU A 360 -0.76 13.68 -8.92
C LEU A 360 0.21 14.18 -7.84
N ILE A 361 -0.25 14.25 -6.59
CA ILE A 361 0.56 14.79 -5.52
C ILE A 361 1.46 13.70 -4.94
N GLU A 362 0.89 12.58 -4.53
CA GLU A 362 1.60 11.54 -3.78
C GLU A 362 2.43 10.60 -4.64
N ASN A 363 2.05 10.39 -5.91
CA ASN A 363 2.76 9.48 -6.82
C ASN A 363 3.57 10.21 -7.91
N ILE A 364 3.42 11.53 -8.06
CA ILE A 364 4.19 12.31 -9.04
C ILE A 364 4.96 13.46 -8.38
N TYR A 365 4.27 14.38 -7.69
CA TYR A 365 4.91 15.59 -7.17
C TYR A 365 5.84 15.32 -5.97
N VAL A 366 5.36 14.60 -4.95
CA VAL A 366 6.15 14.25 -3.75
C VAL A 366 7.38 13.42 -4.13
N PRO A 367 7.26 12.32 -4.91
CA PRO A 367 8.40 11.52 -5.36
C PRO A 367 9.08 12.08 -6.63
N ARG A 368 8.91 13.36 -6.98
CA ARG A 368 9.54 13.92 -8.20
C ARG A 368 11.05 13.77 -8.22
N ARG A 369 11.72 13.86 -7.06
CA ARG A 369 13.17 13.70 -6.93
C ARG A 369 13.63 12.28 -7.34
N PRO A 370 13.11 11.18 -6.75
CA PRO A 370 13.44 9.84 -7.22
C PRO A 370 13.07 9.59 -8.68
N ILE A 371 11.95 10.15 -9.16
CA ILE A 371 11.54 10.03 -10.56
C ILE A 371 12.59 10.62 -11.50
N MET A 372 13.07 11.84 -11.22
CA MET A 372 14.12 12.55 -11.97
C MET A 372 15.46 11.84 -11.90
N LEU A 373 15.92 11.48 -10.70
CA LEU A 373 17.22 10.83 -10.51
C LEU A 373 17.28 9.45 -11.20
N GLY A 374 16.25 8.63 -11.04
CA GLY A 374 16.20 7.28 -11.64
C GLY A 374 15.71 7.24 -13.09
N GLN A 375 15.38 8.41 -13.69
CA GLN A 375 14.74 8.53 -15.00
C GLN A 375 13.55 7.56 -15.17
N MET A 376 12.75 7.39 -14.11
CA MET A 376 11.80 6.28 -13.99
C MET A 376 10.70 6.31 -15.05
N TRP A 377 10.39 7.47 -15.64
CA TRP A 377 9.44 7.58 -16.75
C TRP A 377 9.85 6.77 -17.98
N GLN A 378 11.15 6.52 -18.17
CA GLN A 378 11.64 5.70 -19.26
C GLN A 378 11.15 4.27 -19.17
N SER A 379 10.98 3.74 -17.95
CA SER A 379 10.47 2.40 -17.71
C SER A 379 9.02 2.20 -18.18
N PHE A 380 8.29 3.27 -18.50
CA PHE A 380 6.94 3.18 -19.06
C PHE A 380 6.94 2.73 -20.52
N TYR A 381 7.96 3.13 -21.29
CA TYR A 381 7.98 2.92 -22.74
C TYR A 381 9.21 2.19 -23.27
N LYS A 382 10.34 2.18 -22.54
CA LYS A 382 11.50 1.37 -22.90
C LYS A 382 11.21 -0.10 -22.63
N THR A 383 11.70 -0.95 -23.53
CA THR A 383 11.58 -2.40 -23.40
C THR A 383 12.25 -2.88 -22.11
N PRO A 384 11.60 -3.74 -21.31
CA PRO A 384 12.23 -4.39 -20.18
C PRO A 384 13.46 -5.22 -20.53
N LEU A 385 13.62 -5.61 -21.80
CA LEU A 385 14.84 -6.29 -22.25
C LEU A 385 16.08 -5.40 -22.09
N LEU A 386 15.93 -4.07 -22.16
CA LEU A 386 17.03 -3.15 -21.87
C LEU A 386 17.42 -3.16 -20.39
N ASN A 387 16.52 -3.57 -19.48
CA ASN A 387 16.86 -3.73 -18.07
C ASN A 387 17.75 -4.97 -17.82
N LEU A 388 17.97 -5.85 -18.80
CA LEU A 388 19.00 -6.89 -18.69
C LEU A 388 20.41 -6.31 -18.62
N PHE A 389 20.60 -5.09 -19.14
CA PHE A 389 21.86 -4.35 -19.07
C PHE A 389 21.95 -3.46 -17.82
N TYR A 390 20.83 -3.29 -17.10
CA TYR A 390 20.79 -2.57 -15.83
C TYR A 390 21.36 -3.46 -14.72
N GLY A 391 22.54 -3.10 -14.21
CA GLY A 391 23.29 -3.88 -13.22
C GLY A 391 23.56 -3.13 -11.92
N GLU A 392 24.24 -3.79 -10.99
CA GLU A 392 24.62 -3.20 -9.69
C GLU A 392 25.45 -1.93 -9.85
N GLN A 393 26.38 -1.89 -10.83
CA GLN A 393 27.19 -0.71 -11.10
C GLN A 393 26.37 0.53 -11.45
N GLU A 394 25.33 0.39 -12.29
CA GLU A 394 24.43 1.51 -12.62
C GLU A 394 23.54 1.91 -11.43
N TYR A 395 23.19 0.96 -10.56
CA TYR A 395 22.45 1.25 -9.32
C TYR A 395 23.32 2.00 -8.31
N GLU A 396 24.58 1.61 -8.16
CA GLU A 396 25.56 2.25 -7.27
C GLU A 396 25.95 3.66 -7.75
N GLN A 397 25.87 3.95 -9.04
CA GLN A 397 26.08 5.31 -9.55
C GLN A 397 25.10 6.32 -8.93
N TYR A 398 23.89 5.91 -8.53
CA TYR A 398 22.99 6.80 -7.82
C TYR A 398 23.55 7.26 -6.48
N LEU A 399 24.40 6.46 -5.82
CA LEU A 399 24.99 6.78 -4.51
C LEU A 399 25.91 8.00 -4.58
N GLN A 400 26.47 8.32 -5.75
CA GLN A 400 27.27 9.54 -5.95
C GLN A 400 26.45 10.82 -5.76
N PHE A 401 25.14 10.72 -5.95
CA PHE A 401 24.21 11.82 -5.81
C PHE A 401 23.45 11.78 -4.48
N ILE A 402 23.79 10.88 -3.55
CA ILE A 402 23.03 10.69 -2.30
C ILE A 402 23.91 11.01 -1.10
N ASN A 403 23.43 11.91 -0.24
CA ASN A 403 24.10 12.24 1.00
C ASN A 403 24.05 11.01 1.91
N ARG A 404 25.23 10.54 2.34
CA ARG A 404 25.35 9.28 3.10
C ARG A 404 24.77 9.37 4.51
N ASP A 405 24.68 10.56 5.08
CA ASP A 405 24.18 10.79 6.43
C ASP A 405 22.65 10.93 6.45
N SER A 406 22.09 11.66 5.49
CA SER A 406 20.65 11.91 5.41
C SER A 406 19.89 10.95 4.49
N GLY A 407 20.58 10.31 3.54
CA GLY A 407 19.96 9.55 2.45
C GLY A 407 19.22 10.42 1.42
N GLU A 408 19.40 11.75 1.46
CA GLU A 408 18.76 12.69 0.54
C GLU A 408 19.60 12.97 -0.72
N TRP A 409 18.95 13.48 -1.76
CA TRP A 409 19.61 13.80 -3.03
C TRP A 409 20.44 15.09 -2.94
N ILE A 410 21.75 15.00 -3.24
CA ILE A 410 22.75 16.08 -3.19
C ILE A 410 22.54 17.13 -4.29
N GLY A 411 21.77 16.83 -5.34
CA GLY A 411 21.60 17.73 -6.50
C GLY A 411 21.08 19.15 -6.18
N HIS A 412 20.52 19.39 -4.99
CA HIS A 412 20.10 20.73 -4.53
C HIS A 412 21.24 21.53 -3.88
N GLU A 413 22.32 20.88 -3.44
CA GLU A 413 23.48 21.53 -2.80
C GLU A 413 24.51 22.00 -3.84
N MET A 414 24.50 21.43 -5.05
CA MET A 414 25.42 21.79 -6.14
C MET A 414 24.97 23.02 -6.95
N ASP A 415 23.72 23.48 -6.80
CA ASP A 415 23.21 24.70 -7.47
C ASP A 415 23.60 26.00 -6.72
N LEU A 416 24.42 25.91 -5.66
CA LEU A 416 24.96 27.04 -4.90
C LEU A 416 26.47 27.25 -5.11
N GLY A 417 27.05 26.63 -6.13
CA GLY A 417 28.46 26.77 -6.53
C GLY A 417 28.67 27.74 -7.68
#